data_AF-A0A7Y2AAN0-F1
#
_entry.id   AF-A0A7Y2AAN0-F1
#
_cell.length_a   1.000
_cell.length_b   1.000
_cell.length_c   1.000
_cell.angle_alpha   90.00
_cell.angle_beta   90.00
_cell.angle_gamma   90.00
#
_symmetry.space_group_name_H-M   'P 1'
#
loop_
_entity.id
_entity.type
_entity.pdbx_description
1 polymer ?
#
loop_
_entity_poly.entity_id
_entity_poly.type
_entity_poly.pdbx_seq_one_letter_code
_entity_poly.pdbx_strand_id
1 'polypeptide(L)' 'MKTTLTHLASTFLLLFISTVSYGTDISATITSDVTLTLANSPYNVTSDYIVPAGFTLTIEPGVEIFLNGTNKDIFI' A
#
# COMPACT_ATOMS: atom_id res chain seq x y z
N MET A 1 -3.09 -13.07 55.83
CA MET A 1 -2.56 -13.36 54.49
C MET A 1 -3.71 -13.66 53.54
N LYS A 2 -4.25 -12.64 52.87
CA LYS A 2 -5.11 -12.73 51.68
C LYS A 2 -4.84 -11.45 50.87
N THR A 3 -4.46 -11.67 49.63
CA THR A 3 -3.67 -10.83 48.74
C THR A 3 -4.43 -9.59 48.26
N THR A 4 -3.77 -8.44 48.27
CA THR A 4 -4.23 -7.20 47.65
C THR A 4 -4.31 -7.37 46.12
N LEU A 5 -5.48 -7.03 45.60
CA LEU A 5 -5.87 -7.08 44.19
C LEU A 5 -5.01 -6.13 43.34
N THR A 6 -3.89 -6.62 42.82
CA THR A 6 -3.05 -5.91 41.84
C THR A 6 -3.16 -6.59 40.48
N HIS A 7 -4.29 -6.35 39.79
CA HIS A 7 -4.36 -6.57 38.34
C HIS A 7 -3.66 -5.42 37.60
N LEU A 8 -2.38 -5.19 37.91
CA LEU A 8 -1.54 -4.28 37.14
C LEU A 8 -0.84 -5.01 35.98
N ALA A 9 -1.19 -6.27 35.70
CA ALA A 9 -0.42 -7.14 34.82
C ALA A 9 -1.18 -7.82 33.67
N SER A 10 -2.44 -7.47 33.35
CA SER A 10 -3.09 -8.08 32.19
C SER A 10 -4.12 -7.21 31.48
N THR A 11 -3.79 -5.93 31.28
CA THR A 11 -4.24 -5.22 30.08
C THR A 11 -3.47 -5.76 28.87
N PHE A 12 -3.66 -7.05 28.55
CA PHE A 12 -3.30 -7.60 27.24
C PHE A 12 -4.51 -7.42 26.34
N LEU A 13 -4.84 -6.15 26.06
CA LEU A 13 -5.71 -5.81 24.96
C LEU A 13 -4.89 -6.12 23.70
N LEU A 14 -5.01 -7.34 23.20
CA LEU A 14 -4.48 -7.70 21.89
C LEU A 14 -5.33 -6.97 20.86
N LEU A 15 -5.00 -5.70 20.63
CA LEU A 15 -5.51 -4.95 19.49
C LEU A 15 -4.86 -5.60 18.27
N PHE A 16 -5.57 -6.52 17.60
CA PHE A 16 -5.27 -6.80 16.20
C PHE A 16 -5.54 -5.49 15.47
N ILE A 17 -4.52 -4.64 15.38
CA ILE A 17 -4.53 -3.50 14.46
C ILE A 17 -4.40 -4.14 13.09
N SER A 18 -5.54 -4.47 12.49
CA SER A 18 -5.62 -4.72 11.06
C SER A 18 -5.17 -3.41 10.43
N THR A 19 -3.94 -3.34 9.95
CA THR A 19 -3.54 -2.27 9.05
C THR A 19 -4.38 -2.47 7.80
N VAL A 20 -5.51 -1.78 7.74
CA VAL A 20 -6.22 -1.58 6.47
C VAL A 20 -5.19 -0.91 5.59
N SER A 21 -4.63 -1.65 4.64
CA SER A 21 -3.78 -1.03 3.65
C SER A 21 -4.70 -0.23 2.74
N TYR A 22 -4.71 1.08 2.92
CA TYR A 22 -5.38 1.99 2.01
C TYR A 22 -4.52 2.02 0.76
N GLY A 23 -4.95 1.27 -0.26
CA GLY A 23 -4.22 1.25 -1.51
C GLY A 23 -4.15 2.66 -2.11
N THR A 24 -2.99 3.01 -2.68
CA THR A 24 -2.84 4.27 -3.40
C THR A 24 -3.44 4.10 -4.78
N ASP A 25 -4.56 4.79 -5.03
CA ASP A 25 -5.16 4.80 -6.36
C ASP A 25 -4.28 5.61 -7.32
N ILE A 26 -3.82 4.95 -8.39
CA ILE A 26 -3.07 5.57 -9.47
C ILE A 26 -3.85 5.47 -10.77
N SER A 27 -3.81 6.57 -11.52
CA SER A 27 -4.42 6.72 -12.83
C SER A 27 -3.66 7.80 -13.59
N ALA A 28 -3.66 7.71 -14.92
CA ALA A 28 -3.03 8.63 -15.88
C ALA A 28 -1.60 8.29 -16.34
N THR A 29 -1.17 9.05 -17.35
CA THR A 29 0.17 9.09 -17.91
C THR A 29 1.11 9.84 -16.99
N ILE A 30 2.26 9.28 -16.64
CA ILE A 30 3.26 10.01 -15.84
C ILE A 30 3.86 11.17 -16.66
N THR A 31 4.12 12.29 -15.98
CA THR A 31 4.70 13.51 -16.58
C THR A 31 6.09 13.85 -16.04
N SER A 32 6.61 12.98 -15.17
CA SER A 32 7.95 13.00 -14.58
C SER A 32 8.33 11.59 -14.15
N ASP A 33 9.59 11.38 -13.76
CA ASP A 33 10.00 10.13 -13.11
C ASP A 33 9.17 9.88 -11.84
N VAL A 34 8.75 8.64 -11.62
CA VAL A 34 7.92 8.20 -10.49
C VAL A 34 8.55 6.98 -9.83
N THR A 35 8.55 6.98 -8.50
CA THR A 35 8.88 5.80 -7.70
C THR A 35 7.65 5.32 -6.95
N LEU A 36 7.23 4.08 -7.22
CA LEU A 36 6.26 3.37 -6.39
C LEU A 36 7.01 2.77 -5.19
N THR A 37 6.68 3.24 -4.00
CA THR A 37 7.38 2.91 -2.76
C THR A 37 6.64 1.86 -1.97
N LEU A 38 7.34 0.99 -1.26
CA LEU A 38 6.73 -0.04 -0.41
C LEU A 38 5.82 0.57 0.67
N ALA A 39 6.18 1.73 1.20
CA ALA A 39 5.40 2.43 2.23
C ALA A 39 3.99 2.85 1.78
N ASN A 40 3.75 2.95 0.48
CA ASN A 40 2.48 3.35 -0.13
C ASN A 40 1.75 2.17 -0.81
N SER A 41 2.27 0.96 -0.67
CA SER A 41 1.72 -0.28 -1.21
C SER A 41 0.46 -0.72 -0.44
N PRO A 42 -0.57 -1.27 -1.11
CA PRO A 42 -0.62 -1.60 -2.53
C PRO A 42 -0.99 -0.39 -3.39
N TYR A 43 -0.64 -0.44 -4.67
CA TYR A 43 -1.10 0.52 -5.66
C TYR A 43 -2.27 -0.05 -6.45
N ASN A 44 -3.39 0.67 -6.51
CA ASN A 44 -4.55 0.28 -7.30
C ASN A 44 -4.55 1.06 -8.61
N VAL A 45 -4.34 0.37 -9.72
CA VAL A 45 -4.46 0.94 -11.06
C VAL A 45 -5.94 1.00 -11.42
N THR A 46 -6.51 2.21 -11.42
CA THR A 46 -7.94 2.46 -11.68
C THR A 46 -8.24 2.86 -13.12
N SER A 47 -7.21 3.26 -13.88
CA SER A 47 -7.22 3.48 -15.33
C SER A 47 -5.90 3.02 -15.94
N ASP A 48 -5.77 3.01 -17.27
CA ASP A 48 -4.51 2.70 -17.93
C ASP A 48 -3.39 3.60 -17.36
N TYR A 49 -2.25 3.00 -17.08
CA TYR A 49 -1.09 3.68 -16.51
C TYR A 49 0.03 3.69 -17.55
N ILE A 50 0.39 4.88 -18.01
CA ILE A 50 1.27 5.04 -19.19
C ILE A 50 2.58 5.69 -18.74
N VAL A 51 3.70 5.08 -19.12
CA VAL A 51 5.06 5.58 -18.95
C VAL A 51 5.58 6.02 -20.32
N PRO A 52 5.53 7.32 -20.66
CA PRO A 52 6.05 7.80 -21.94
C PRO A 52 7.57 7.64 -22.04
N ALA A 53 8.06 7.61 -23.28
CA ALA A 53 9.49 7.67 -23.55
C ALA A 53 10.13 8.90 -22.89
N GLY A 54 11.27 8.70 -22.23
CA GLY A 54 12.01 9.74 -21.51
C GLY A 54 11.67 9.86 -20.03
N PHE A 55 10.71 9.09 -19.52
CA PHE A 55 10.41 8.98 -18.10
C PHE A 55 10.66 7.56 -17.56
N THR A 56 10.88 7.46 -16.26
CA THR A 56 11.16 6.21 -15.56
C THR A 56 10.08 5.93 -14.52
N LEU A 57 9.56 4.70 -14.53
CA LEU A 57 8.78 4.12 -13.44
C LEU A 57 9.67 3.17 -12.63
N THR A 58 10.03 3.56 -11.42
CA THR A 58 10.77 2.71 -10.48
C THR A 58 9.79 2.04 -9.54
N ILE A 59 9.91 0.72 -9.37
CA ILE A 59 9.09 -0.05 -8.42
C ILE A 59 10.02 -0.61 -7.35
N GLU A 60 9.83 -0.21 -6.09
CA GLU A 60 10.60 -0.77 -4.99
C GLU A 60 10.30 -2.26 -4.77
N PRO A 61 11.28 -3.05 -4.31
CA PRO A 61 11.05 -4.45 -3.96
C PRO A 61 9.91 -4.61 -2.95
N GLY A 62 8.99 -5.54 -3.22
CA GLY A 62 7.86 -5.86 -2.34
C GLY A 62 6.60 -5.01 -2.54
N VAL A 63 6.63 -4.03 -3.46
CA VAL A 63 5.42 -3.28 -3.84
C VAL A 63 4.41 -4.22 -4.51
N GLU A 64 3.17 -4.17 -4.05
CA GLU A 64 2.01 -4.85 -4.65
C GLU A 64 1.25 -3.87 -5.55
N ILE A 65 0.86 -4.34 -6.73
CA ILE A 65 0.07 -3.56 -7.70
C ILE A 65 -1.16 -4.37 -8.09
N PHE A 66 -2.34 -3.78 -7.93
CA PHE A 66 -3.62 -4.36 -8.30
C PHE A 66 -4.21 -3.64 -9.51
N LEU A 67 -4.54 -4.40 -10.55
CA LEU A 67 -5.24 -3.91 -11.74
C LEU A 67 -6.74 -4.09 -11.50
N ASN A 68 -7.41 -3.05 -10.98
CA ASN A 68 -8.82 -3.11 -10.60
C ASN A 68 -9.70 -2.62 -11.77
N GLY A 69 -9.87 -3.45 -12.79
CA GLY A 69 -10.77 -3.16 -13.92
C GLY A 69 -10.62 -4.14 -15.09
N THR A 70 -11.64 -4.22 -15.95
CA THR A 70 -11.59 -5.03 -17.18
C THR A 70 -10.71 -4.34 -18.22
N ASN A 71 -9.65 -5.00 -18.70
CA ASN A 71 -8.68 -4.49 -19.69
C ASN A 71 -7.86 -3.27 -19.22
N LYS A 72 -7.18 -3.40 -18.07
CA LYS A 72 -6.22 -2.39 -17.60
C LYS A 72 -4.81 -2.92 -17.69
N ASP A 73 -3.95 -2.14 -18.35
CA ASP A 73 -2.55 -2.45 -18.57
C ASP A 73 -1.66 -1.31 -18.09
N ILE A 74 -0.39 -1.65 -17.87
CA ILE A 74 0.70 -0.70 -17.67
C ILE A 74 1.51 -0.69 -18.96
N PHE A 75 1.60 0.47 -19.60
CA PHE A 75 2.35 0.67 -20.83
C PHE A 75 3.70 1.30 -20.49
N ILE A 76 4.80 0.63 -20.85
CA ILE A 76 6.20 1.07 -20.62
C ILE A 76 6.96 1.27 -21.91
#